data_AF-A0A847MV14-F1
#
_entry.id   AF-A0A847MV14-F1
#
_cell.length_a   1.000
_cell.length_b   1.000
_cell.length_c   1.000
_cell.angle_alpha   90.00
_cell.angle_beta   90.00
_cell.angle_gamma   90.00
#
_symmetry.space_group_name_H-M   'P 1'
#
loop_
_entity.id
_entity.type
_entity.pdbx_description
1 polymer ?
#
loop_
_entity_poly.entity_id
_entity_poly.type
_entity_poly.pdbx_seq_one_letter_code
_entity_poly.pdbx_strand_id
1 'polypeptide(L)'
;MSAVSRGVLGALGRLPESAQRRIAGPLEEIDGQTVYPEVGAALRLLNALPGPGFDKLSLDKGRAQIEEEAALFGRTTPVGRVTDFVIDSGAGPLP
;
A
#
# COMPACT_ATOMS: atom_id res chain seq x y z
N MET A 1 8.35 -5.04 -6.93
CA MET A 1 7.94 -6.12 -5.99
C MET A 1 6.95 -7.06 -6.67
N SER A 2 7.08 -8.37 -6.44
CA SER A 2 6.41 -9.44 -7.20
C SER A 2 4.91 -9.57 -6.90
N ALA A 3 4.12 -10.17 -7.81
CA ALA A 3 2.74 -10.62 -7.57
C ALA A 3 2.56 -11.41 -6.26
N VAL A 4 3.64 -12.02 -5.77
CA VAL A 4 3.76 -12.67 -4.47
C VAL A 4 3.36 -11.74 -3.31
N SER A 5 3.77 -10.47 -3.32
CA SER A 5 3.46 -9.52 -2.23
C SER A 5 1.97 -9.20 -2.13
N ARG A 6 1.28 -9.02 -3.27
CA ARG A 6 -0.19 -8.87 -3.31
C ARG A 6 -0.89 -10.15 -2.86
N GLY A 7 -0.38 -11.31 -3.28
CA GLY A 7 -0.90 -12.60 -2.86
C GLY A 7 -0.82 -12.81 -1.34
N VAL A 8 0.29 -12.43 -0.72
CA VAL A 8 0.50 -12.53 0.74
C VAL A 8 -0.46 -11.62 1.50
N LEU A 9 -0.60 -10.34 1.09
CA LEU A 9 -1.55 -9.42 1.71
C LEU A 9 -3.00 -9.88 1.54
N GLY A 10 -3.37 -10.33 0.33
CA GLY A 10 -4.70 -10.88 0.06
C GLY A 10 -5.01 -12.15 0.86
N ALA A 11 -4.01 -13.01 1.09
CA ALA A 11 -4.16 -14.18 1.95
C ALA A 11 -4.30 -13.78 3.43
N LEU A 12 -3.54 -12.78 3.89
CA LEU A 12 -3.62 -12.24 5.25
C LEU A 12 -5.00 -11.66 5.58
N GLY A 13 -5.57 -10.87 4.66
CA GLY A 13 -6.92 -10.30 4.82
C GLY A 13 -8.05 -11.35 4.85
N ARG A 14 -7.77 -12.58 4.43
CA ARG A 14 -8.71 -13.71 4.49
C ARG A 14 -8.56 -14.57 5.74
N LEU A 15 -7.54 -14.32 6.56
CA LEU A 15 -7.36 -15.05 7.81
C LEU A 15 -8.40 -14.62 8.85
N PRO A 16 -8.82 -15.53 9.75
CA PRO A 16 -9.62 -15.15 10.92
C PRO A 16 -8.91 -14.07 11.74
N GLU A 17 -9.68 -13.17 12.35
CA GLU A 17 -9.14 -12.05 13.13
C GLU A 17 -8.16 -12.51 14.23
N SER A 18 -8.40 -13.68 14.85
CA SER A 18 -7.51 -14.25 15.86
C SER A 18 -6.11 -14.56 15.32
N ALA A 19 -6.00 -15.00 14.06
CA ALA A 19 -4.72 -15.23 13.39
C ALA A 19 -4.06 -13.90 13.01
N GLN A 20 -4.84 -12.93 12.54
CA GLN A 20 -4.34 -11.57 12.25
C GLN A 20 -3.77 -10.91 13.49
N ARG A 21 -4.48 -10.96 14.64
CA ARG A 21 -3.99 -10.45 15.93
C ARG A 21 -2.68 -11.11 16.37
N ARG A 22 -2.52 -12.41 16.16
CA ARG A 22 -1.27 -13.11 16.46
C ARG A 22 -0.12 -12.64 15.59
N ILE A 23 -0.36 -12.39 14.31
CA ILE A 23 0.66 -11.89 13.39
C ILE A 23 1.00 -10.44 13.73
N ALA A 24 0.01 -9.58 13.94
CA ALA A 24 0.20 -8.18 14.32
C ALA A 24 1.00 -8.05 15.63
N GLY A 25 0.74 -8.93 16.59
CA GLY A 25 1.27 -8.80 17.94
C GLY A 25 0.51 -7.73 18.73
N PRO A 26 1.16 -7.07 19.72
CA PRO A 26 0.53 -5.97 20.46
C PRO A 26 0.11 -4.85 19.50
N LEU A 27 -1.18 -4.52 19.50
CA LEU A 27 -1.72 -3.44 18.68
C LEU A 27 -1.53 -2.14 19.45
N GLU A 28 -0.87 -1.17 18.83
CA GLU A 28 -0.66 0.15 19.40
C GLU A 28 -1.97 0.94 19.42
N GLU A 29 -2.19 1.70 20.48
CA GLU A 29 -3.28 2.66 20.60
C GLU A 29 -2.68 4.06 20.48
N ILE A 30 -3.12 4.80 19.46
CA ILE A 30 -2.66 6.16 19.19
C ILE A 30 -3.91 7.04 19.21
N ASP A 31 -3.91 8.06 20.07
CA ASP A 31 -5.03 9.01 20.22
C ASP A 31 -6.40 8.34 20.49
N GLY A 32 -6.40 7.25 21.27
CA GLY A 32 -7.62 6.50 21.59
C GLY A 32 -8.13 5.60 20.46
N GLN A 33 -7.37 5.45 19.37
CA GLN A 33 -7.68 4.54 18.28
C GLN A 33 -6.73 3.34 18.29
N THR A 34 -7.30 2.14 18.37
CA THR A 34 -6.55 0.90 18.21
C THR A 34 -6.45 0.56 16.73
N VAL A 35 -5.23 0.24 16.27
CA VAL A 35 -5.00 -0.24 14.91
C VAL A 35 -5.78 -1.54 14.66
N TYR A 36 -6.49 -1.63 13.53
CA TYR A 36 -7.16 -2.87 13.14
C TYR A 36 -6.17 -4.03 13.03
N PRO A 37 -6.50 -5.25 13.52
CA PRO A 37 -5.59 -6.39 13.50
C PRO A 37 -5.00 -6.70 12.12
N GLU A 38 -5.81 -6.58 11.06
CA GLU A 38 -5.37 -6.77 9.68
C GLU A 38 -4.28 -5.77 9.29
N VAL A 39 -4.47 -4.48 9.61
CA VAL A 39 -3.53 -3.40 9.32
C VAL A 39 -2.24 -3.57 10.11
N GLY A 40 -2.33 -3.89 11.40
CA GLY A 40 -1.16 -4.14 12.24
C GLY A 40 -0.33 -5.32 11.74
N ALA A 41 -0.99 -6.39 11.30
CA ALA A 41 -0.33 -7.55 10.72
C ALA A 41 0.35 -7.22 9.37
N ALA A 42 -0.32 -6.46 8.50
CA ALA A 42 0.25 -6.00 7.23
C ALA A 42 1.46 -5.08 7.45
N LEU A 43 1.38 -4.11 8.36
CA LEU A 43 2.49 -3.20 8.70
C LEU A 43 3.68 -3.95 9.27
N ARG A 44 3.46 -4.94 10.14
CA ARG A 44 4.55 -5.77 10.69
C ARG A 44 5.26 -6.57 9.59
N LEU A 45 4.51 -7.11 8.64
CA LEU A 45 5.06 -7.81 7.47
C LEU A 45 5.85 -6.86 6.57
N LEU A 46 5.34 -5.66 6.30
CA LEU A 46 6.04 -4.64 5.53
C LEU A 46 7.36 -4.21 6.20
N ASN A 47 7.33 -3.97 7.51
CA ASN A 47 8.54 -3.62 8.27
C ASN A 47 9.57 -4.75 8.33
N ALA A 48 9.16 -6.00 8.14
CA ALA A 48 10.07 -7.14 8.07
C ALA A 48 10.75 -7.30 6.69
N LEU A 49 10.24 -6.62 5.65
CA LEU A 49 10.83 -6.67 4.32
C LEU A 49 11.97 -5.64 4.23
N PRO A 50 13.22 -6.07 3.96
CA PRO A 50 14.32 -5.15 3.76
C PRO A 50 14.14 -4.36 2.47
N GLY A 51 14.11 -3.03 2.58
CA GLY A 51 14.09 -2.12 1.45
C GLY A 51 14.92 -0.86 1.75
N PRO A 52 15.58 -0.25 0.75
CA PRO A 52 16.18 1.06 0.92
C PRO A 52 15.11 2.10 1.25
N GLY A 53 15.40 2.99 2.20
CA GLY A 53 14.57 4.18 2.41
C GLY A 53 14.58 5.07 1.16
N PHE A 54 13.52 5.87 1.00
CA PHE A 54 13.38 6.78 -0.14
C PHE A 54 14.52 7.80 -0.25
N ASP A 55 15.17 8.13 0.87
CA ASP A 55 16.37 8.98 0.94
C ASP A 55 17.57 8.41 0.16
N LYS A 56 17.55 7.11 -0.13
CA LYS A 56 18.63 6.37 -0.82
C LYS A 56 18.29 6.00 -2.26
N LEU A 57 17.09 6.34 -2.73
CA LEU A 57 16.63 6.02 -4.07
C LEU A 57 16.84 7.19 -5.02
N SER A 58 17.14 6.89 -6.29
CA SER A 58 16.98 7.89 -7.35
C SER A 58 15.50 8.22 -7.54
N LEU A 59 15.18 9.40 -8.08
CA LEU A 59 13.78 9.81 -8.29
C LEU A 59 12.97 8.78 -9.09
N ASP A 60 13.55 8.22 -10.16
CA ASP A 60 12.87 7.22 -11.00
C ASP A 60 12.57 5.93 -10.23
N LYS A 61 13.51 5.48 -9.39
CA LYS A 61 13.32 4.30 -8.54
C LYS A 61 12.29 4.57 -7.44
N GLY A 62 12.32 5.77 -6.84
CA GLY A 62 11.34 6.18 -5.84
C GLY A 62 9.92 6.22 -6.43
N ARG A 63 9.74 6.81 -7.62
CA ARG A 63 8.45 6.83 -8.33
C ARG A 63 7.96 5.41 -8.63
N ALA A 64 8.84 4.56 -9.17
CA ALA A 64 8.49 3.17 -9.44
C ALA A 64 8.07 2.42 -8.16
N GLN A 65 8.77 2.65 -7.05
CA GLN A 65 8.41 2.03 -5.77
C GLN A 65 7.05 2.51 -5.24
N ILE A 66 6.74 3.81 -5.34
CA ILE A 66 5.43 4.34 -4.96
C ILE A 66 4.30 3.70 -5.79
N GLU A 67 4.49 3.58 -7.11
CA GLU A 67 3.52 2.95 -8.01
C GLU A 67 3.26 1.49 -7.59
N GLU A 68 4.33 0.75 -7.27
CA GLU A 68 4.25 -0.63 -6.81
C GLU A 68 3.53 -0.77 -5.47
N GLU A 69 3.86 0.08 -4.50
CA GLU A 69 3.25 0.10 -3.16
C GLU A 69 1.77 0.49 -3.21
N ALA A 70 1.41 1.52 -3.99
CA ALA A 70 0.03 1.94 -4.19
C ALA A 70 -0.81 0.79 -4.75
N ALA A 71 -0.25 0.01 -5.67
CA ALA A 71 -0.92 -1.12 -6.26
C ALA A 71 -1.05 -2.35 -5.34
N LEU A 72 -0.41 -2.37 -4.16
CA LEU A 72 -0.62 -3.41 -3.14
C LEU A 72 -1.98 -3.26 -2.43
N PHE A 73 -2.35 -2.02 -2.13
CA PHE A 73 -3.57 -1.69 -1.38
C PHE A 73 -4.71 -1.24 -2.31
N GLY A 74 -4.37 -0.67 -3.46
CA GLY A 74 -5.33 -0.25 -4.47
C GLY A 74 -6.05 -1.43 -5.12
N ARG A 75 -7.30 -1.18 -5.52
CA ARG A 75 -8.06 -2.09 -6.38
C ARG A 75 -8.61 -1.28 -7.55
N THR A 76 -8.57 -1.84 -8.74
CA THR A 76 -9.27 -1.26 -9.89
C THR A 76 -10.74 -1.61 -9.77
N THR A 77 -11.58 -0.59 -9.61
CA THR A 77 -13.03 -0.75 -9.67
C THR A 77 -13.46 -0.69 -11.12
N PRO A 78 -14.23 -1.67 -11.64
CA PRO A 78 -14.75 -1.61 -13.00
C PRO A 78 -15.62 -0.37 -13.20
N VAL A 79 -15.34 0.40 -14.24
CA VAL A 79 -16.11 1.59 -14.64
C VAL A 79 -16.45 1.51 -16.12
N GLY A 80 -17.53 2.19 -16.54
CA GLY A 80 -18.01 2.11 -17.93
C GLY A 80 -17.08 2.74 -18.96
N ARG A 81 -16.28 3.74 -18.56
CA ARG A 81 -15.30 4.40 -19.42
C ARG A 81 -14.27 5.16 -18.58
N VAL A 82 -13.01 5.09 -18.99
CA VAL A 82 -11.92 5.97 -18.54
C VAL A 82 -11.47 6.76 -19.76
N THR A 83 -11.16 8.05 -19.59
CA THR A 83 -10.68 8.90 -20.68
C THR A 83 -9.67 9.87 -20.12
N ASP A 84 -8.46 9.80 -20.64
CA ASP A 84 -7.40 10.75 -20.33
C ASP A 84 -7.63 12.01 -21.17
N PHE A 85 -7.53 13.18 -20.54
CA PHE A 85 -7.64 14.46 -21.23
C PHE A 85 -6.75 15.49 -20.54
N VAL A 86 -6.28 16.46 -21.32
CA VAL A 86 -5.38 17.50 -20.85
C VAL A 86 -6.18 18.77 -20.56
N ILE A 87 -5.87 19.42 -19.43
CA ILE A 87 -6.47 20.71 -19.05
C ILE A 87 -5.45 21.82 -19.27
N ASP A 88 -5.80 22.81 -20.08
CA ASP A 88 -4.97 24.01 -20.22
C ASP A 88 -5.03 24.84 -18.94
N SER A 89 -3.86 25.11 -18.35
CA SER A 89 -3.71 25.94 -17.15
C SER A 89 -2.68 27.04 -17.35
N GLY A 90 -2.70 28.06 -16.49
CA GLY A 90 -1.72 29.16 -16.54
C GLY A 90 -0.26 28.72 -16.32
N ALA A 91 -0.03 27.53 -15.77
CA ALA A 91 1.30 26.94 -15.57
C ALA A 91 1.71 25.99 -16.72
N GLY A 92 0.88 25.88 -17.76
CA GLY A 92 1.01 24.92 -18.85
C GLY A 92 -0.05 23.80 -18.80
N PRO A 93 -0.02 22.87 -19.77
CA PRO A 93 -0.98 21.78 -19.85
C PRO A 93 -0.82 20.82 -18.67
N LEU A 94 -1.93 20.50 -18.00
CA LEU A 94 -2.00 19.51 -16.94
C LEU A 94 -2.47 18.18 -17.54
N PRO A 95 -1.63 17.12 -17.52
CA PRO A 95 -2.01 15.79 -17.98
C PRO A 95 -2.98 15.09 -17.01
#